data_AF-A0A2W7J9E6-F1
#
_entry.id   AF-A0A2W7J9E6-F1
#
_cell.length_a   1.000
_cell.length_b   1.000
_cell.length_c   1.000
_cell.angle_alpha   90.00
_cell.angle_beta   90.00
_cell.angle_gamma   90.00
#
_symmetry.space_group_name_H-M   'P 1'
#
loop_
_entity.id
_entity.type
_entity.pdbx_description
1 polymer ?
#
loop_
_entity_poly.entity_id
_entity_poly.type
_entity_poly.pdbx_seq_one_letter_code
_entity_poly.pdbx_strand_id
1 'polypeptide(L)'
;MPVGNHLPHGETAQGGPLKRELGERHIRLMALGACIGVGLFLGSAKAIEMAGPAIMLSYIIGGLAILVIMRALGEMAVHNPVAGSFSRYAQDYLGPLAGFLTGWNYWFLWLVTCVAEITAVAVYMGVWFPDVPRWIWALAALVSMGSINLIAVKAFGEFEFWFALIKIVTIIAMVVGGIGVIAFGFGNDGVALGISNLWAHGGFMPNGVQGVLMSLQMVMFAYLGVEMIGLTAGEAKNPQKTIPNAIGSVFWRILLFYVGALFVILSIYPWNEIGTQGSPFVMTFERLGIKTAAGIINFVVITAALSSCNGGIFSTGRMLYSLAQNGQAPAGFAKTSNGGVPRRALLLSIGALLLGVLLNYMVPEKVFVWVTAIATFGAIWTWVMILLAQLKFRKGLSASERAGLKYRMWLYPVSSYLALAFLVLVVGLMAYFPDTRVALYVGPAFLVLLTVLFYMFKLQPTNVTQGAVRSAS
;
A
#
# COMPACT_ATOMS: atom_id res chain seq x y z
N MET A 1 14.87 12.89 -43.04
CA MET A 1 13.75 13.69 -42.47
C MET A 1 12.94 14.27 -43.63
N PRO A 2 11.62 14.52 -43.51
CA PRO A 2 10.85 14.56 -42.26
C PRO A 2 9.56 13.67 -42.21
N VAL A 3 9.28 13.23 -40.98
CA VAL A 3 7.97 13.21 -40.29
C VAL A 3 6.82 12.45 -40.96
N GLY A 4 6.67 11.18 -40.58
CA GLY A 4 5.42 10.41 -40.71
C GLY A 4 4.56 10.60 -39.47
N ASN A 5 3.38 11.19 -39.67
CA ASN A 5 2.38 11.53 -38.66
C ASN A 5 2.06 10.39 -37.68
N HIS A 6 2.17 10.69 -36.38
CA HIS A 6 1.49 9.95 -35.33
C HIS A 6 -0.02 10.17 -35.49
N LEU A 7 -0.74 9.12 -35.87
CA LEU A 7 -2.20 9.12 -35.87
C LEU A 7 -2.71 9.18 -34.42
N PRO A 8 -3.67 10.07 -34.10
CA PRO A 8 -4.27 10.13 -32.78
C PRO A 8 -5.11 8.88 -32.53
N HIS A 9 -4.93 8.28 -31.34
CA HIS A 9 -5.71 7.16 -30.88
C HIS A 9 -7.20 7.53 -30.81
N GLY A 10 -8.04 6.64 -31.33
CA GLY A 10 -9.47 6.81 -31.51
C GLY A 10 -10.21 7.24 -30.24
N GLU A 11 -10.80 8.42 -30.33
CA GLU A 11 -11.91 8.88 -29.51
C GLU A 11 -13.17 8.09 -29.89
N THR A 12 -13.71 7.28 -28.98
CA THR A 12 -15.15 6.94 -28.95
C THR A 12 -15.57 6.51 -27.55
N ALA A 13 -15.80 7.48 -26.66
CA ALA A 13 -16.75 7.39 -25.54
C ALA A 13 -17.02 8.81 -25.03
N GLN A 14 -18.29 9.23 -24.94
CA GLN A 14 -18.72 10.57 -24.50
C GLN A 14 -18.44 10.85 -22.99
N GLY A 15 -17.16 10.87 -22.61
CA GLY A 15 -16.62 11.27 -21.32
C GLY A 15 -15.10 11.35 -21.45
N GLY A 16 -14.53 12.54 -21.29
CA GLY A 16 -13.11 12.78 -21.59
C GLY A 16 -12.14 11.92 -20.78
N PRO A 17 -10.88 11.80 -21.24
CA PRO A 17 -9.83 11.07 -20.51
C PRO A 17 -9.62 11.64 -19.11
N LEU A 18 -9.05 10.85 -18.19
CA LEU A 18 -8.66 11.32 -16.86
C LEU A 18 -7.89 12.64 -16.97
N LYS A 19 -8.34 13.68 -16.28
CA LYS A 19 -7.67 14.97 -16.31
C LYS A 19 -6.33 14.88 -15.60
N ARG A 20 -5.26 15.36 -16.25
CA ARG A 20 -3.89 15.43 -15.68
C ARG A 20 -3.77 16.57 -14.66
N GLU A 21 -4.56 16.52 -13.59
CA GLU A 21 -4.64 17.58 -12.57
C GLU A 21 -3.78 17.31 -11.33
N LEU A 22 -3.22 16.10 -11.17
CA LEU A 22 -2.31 15.79 -10.06
C LEU A 22 -0.92 16.39 -10.33
N GLY A 23 -0.54 17.37 -9.52
CA GLY A 23 0.83 17.92 -9.51
C GLY A 23 1.84 16.90 -9.01
N GLU A 24 3.12 17.11 -9.34
CA GLU A 24 4.23 16.28 -8.85
C GLU A 24 4.27 16.18 -7.32
N ARG A 25 3.92 17.28 -6.63
CA ARG A 25 3.77 17.31 -5.17
C ARG A 25 2.68 16.35 -4.68
N HIS A 26 1.50 16.33 -5.33
CA HIS A 26 0.40 15.44 -4.95
C HIS A 26 0.78 13.98 -5.15
N ILE A 27 1.40 13.63 -6.28
CA ILE A 27 1.84 12.24 -6.54
C ILE A 27 2.85 11.78 -5.49
N ARG A 28 3.83 12.62 -5.14
CA ARG A 28 4.82 12.30 -4.11
C ARG A 28 4.18 12.13 -2.72
N LEU A 29 3.21 12.97 -2.38
CA LEU A 29 2.54 12.94 -1.09
C LEU A 29 1.49 11.85 -0.97
N MET A 30 0.75 11.54 -2.03
CA MET A 30 -0.09 10.36 -2.08
C MET A 30 0.74 9.10 -1.88
N ALA A 31 1.91 9.03 -2.53
CA ALA A 31 2.84 7.96 -2.28
C ALA A 31 3.27 7.96 -0.80
N LEU A 32 3.56 9.12 -0.19
CA LEU A 32 3.95 9.23 1.23
C LEU A 32 2.84 8.73 2.17
N GLY A 33 1.62 9.23 1.98
CA GLY A 33 0.50 8.99 2.87
C GLY A 33 -0.05 7.58 2.77
N ALA A 34 -0.09 6.99 1.56
CA ALA A 34 -0.56 5.61 1.34
C ALA A 34 0.32 4.55 2.03
N CYS A 35 1.61 4.84 2.21
CA CYS A 35 2.55 3.90 2.85
C CYS A 35 2.60 4.03 4.37
N ILE A 36 1.87 4.97 4.96
CA ILE A 36 1.84 5.24 6.41
C ILE A 36 0.39 5.15 6.86
N GLY A 37 -0.03 3.93 7.15
CA GLY A 37 -1.37 3.60 7.62
C GLY A 37 -1.35 2.86 8.94
N VAL A 38 -2.44 2.16 9.22
CA VAL A 38 -2.67 1.46 10.49
C VAL A 38 -1.72 0.28 10.72
N GLY A 39 -1.08 -0.24 9.67
CA GLY A 39 -0.04 -1.27 9.79
C GLY A 39 1.12 -0.85 10.70
N LEU A 40 1.55 0.42 10.62
CA LEU A 40 2.61 0.95 11.49
C LEU A 40 2.12 1.20 12.92
N PHE A 41 0.94 1.80 13.10
CA PHE A 41 0.50 2.26 14.42
C PHE A 41 -0.20 1.18 15.25
N LEU A 42 -1.07 0.39 14.62
CA LEU A 42 -1.84 -0.66 15.28
C LEU A 42 -1.18 -2.03 15.12
N GLY A 43 -0.61 -2.32 13.95
CA GLY A 43 0.05 -3.60 13.65
C GLY A 43 1.40 -3.79 14.34
N SER A 44 2.11 -2.70 14.68
CA SER A 44 3.46 -2.78 15.27
C SER A 44 3.48 -3.43 16.65
N ALA A 45 2.48 -3.21 17.51
CA ALA A 45 2.47 -3.79 18.86
C ALA A 45 2.54 -5.32 18.81
N LYS A 46 1.71 -5.96 17.97
CA LYS A 46 1.72 -7.42 17.82
C LYS A 46 3.01 -7.91 17.16
N ALA A 47 3.54 -7.17 16.20
CA ALA A 47 4.80 -7.52 15.55
C ALA A 47 6.01 -7.40 16.51
N ILE A 48 5.98 -6.44 17.43
CA ILE A 48 6.98 -6.25 18.49
C ILE A 48 6.90 -7.42 19.47
N GLU A 49 5.70 -7.82 19.89
CA GLU A 49 5.51 -9.01 20.74
C GLU A 49 6.10 -10.27 20.09
N MET A 50 5.96 -10.41 18.76
CA MET A 50 6.49 -11.57 18.01
C MET A 50 8.02 -11.55 17.85
N ALA A 51 8.62 -10.41 17.51
CA ALA A 51 10.03 -10.34 17.10
C ALA A 51 10.96 -9.65 18.11
N GLY A 52 10.40 -8.96 19.11
CA GLY A 52 11.15 -8.07 20.00
C GLY A 52 11.88 -6.97 19.22
N PRO A 53 13.07 -6.54 19.69
CA PRO A 53 13.93 -5.57 18.99
C PRO A 53 14.26 -5.94 17.54
N ALA A 54 14.33 -7.24 17.24
CA ALA A 54 14.61 -7.73 15.89
C ALA A 54 13.49 -7.50 14.86
N ILE A 55 12.34 -6.95 15.26
CA ILE A 55 11.34 -6.44 14.31
C ILE A 55 11.94 -5.44 13.31
N MET A 56 12.97 -4.69 13.72
CA MET A 56 13.71 -3.78 12.84
C MET A 56 14.33 -4.53 11.65
N LEU A 57 14.83 -5.75 11.87
CA LEU A 57 15.34 -6.59 10.78
C LEU A 57 14.22 -7.01 9.83
N SER A 58 13.05 -7.37 10.34
CA SER A 58 11.88 -7.69 9.50
C SER A 58 11.51 -6.52 8.59
N TYR A 59 11.46 -5.29 9.14
CA TYR A 59 11.21 -4.09 8.34
C TYR A 59 12.31 -3.81 7.32
N ILE A 60 13.59 -3.99 7.67
CA ILE A 60 14.70 -3.83 6.72
C ILE A 60 14.59 -4.87 5.58
N ILE A 61 14.42 -6.15 5.91
CA ILE A 61 14.35 -7.25 4.93
C ILE A 61 13.14 -7.07 4.01
N GLY A 62 11.95 -6.85 4.56
CA GLY A 62 10.74 -6.58 3.79
C GLY A 62 10.87 -5.31 2.95
N GLY A 63 11.47 -4.26 3.53
CA GLY A 63 11.71 -2.99 2.85
C GLY A 63 12.66 -3.14 1.66
N LEU A 64 13.73 -3.93 1.78
CA LEU A 64 14.62 -4.25 0.67
C LEU A 64 13.89 -4.97 -0.47
N ALA A 65 13.04 -5.96 -0.14
CA ALA A 65 12.22 -6.64 -1.15
C ALA A 65 11.27 -5.66 -1.85
N ILE A 66 10.61 -4.78 -1.10
CA ILE A 66 9.74 -3.73 -1.64
C ILE A 66 10.51 -2.75 -2.53
N LEU A 67 11.73 -2.36 -2.18
CA LEU A 67 12.55 -1.51 -3.03
C LEU A 67 12.87 -2.17 -4.37
N VAL A 68 13.15 -3.48 -4.37
CA VAL A 68 13.34 -4.24 -5.60
C VAL A 68 12.05 -4.25 -6.43
N ILE A 69 10.89 -4.56 -5.83
CA ILE A 69 9.59 -4.56 -6.51
C ILE A 69 9.28 -3.19 -7.11
N MET A 70 9.45 -2.12 -6.33
CA MET A 70 9.20 -0.75 -6.77
C MET A 70 10.18 -0.30 -7.84
N ARG A 71 11.44 -0.76 -7.79
CA ARG A 71 12.42 -0.53 -8.86
C ARG A 71 12.00 -1.23 -10.15
N ALA A 72 11.48 -2.46 -10.07
CA ALA A 72 10.94 -3.20 -11.21
C ALA A 72 9.75 -2.45 -11.85
N LEU A 73 8.80 -2.03 -11.01
CA LEU A 73 7.66 -1.23 -11.43
C LEU A 73 8.10 0.08 -12.09
N GLY A 74 9.06 0.79 -11.47
CA GLY A 74 9.59 2.05 -11.97
C GLY A 74 10.28 1.91 -13.32
N GLU A 75 11.01 0.83 -13.56
CA GLU A 75 11.64 0.57 -14.86
C GLU A 75 10.62 0.47 -15.98
N MET A 76 9.54 -0.30 -15.78
CA MET A 76 8.45 -0.40 -16.74
C MET A 76 7.67 0.91 -16.86
N ALA A 77 7.40 1.59 -15.75
CA ALA A 77 6.59 2.81 -15.73
C ALA A 77 7.30 4.06 -16.28
N VAL A 78 8.62 4.13 -16.16
CA VAL A 78 9.41 5.18 -16.82
C VAL A 78 9.53 4.92 -18.32
N HIS A 79 9.60 3.65 -18.73
CA HIS A 79 9.65 3.26 -20.14
C HIS A 79 8.30 3.49 -20.84
N ASN A 80 7.20 3.02 -20.23
CA ASN A 80 5.85 3.13 -20.77
C ASN A 80 4.85 3.61 -19.69
N PRO A 81 4.72 4.93 -19.47
CA PRO A 81 3.83 5.49 -18.46
C PRO A 81 2.36 5.38 -18.91
N VAL A 82 1.66 4.36 -18.44
CA VAL A 82 0.25 4.07 -18.78
C VAL A 82 -0.64 4.03 -17.55
N ALA A 83 -1.91 4.41 -17.72
CA ALA A 83 -2.93 4.20 -16.70
C ALA A 83 -3.17 2.69 -16.47
N GLY A 84 -3.47 2.30 -15.24
CA GLY A 84 -3.60 0.87 -14.84
C GLY A 84 -2.29 0.18 -14.51
N SER A 85 -1.15 0.74 -14.95
CA SER A 85 0.20 0.39 -14.50
C SER A 85 0.48 -1.12 -14.49
N PHE A 86 0.73 -1.73 -13.34
CA PHE A 86 1.08 -3.14 -13.19
C PHE A 86 0.02 -4.11 -13.70
N SER A 87 -1.28 -3.77 -13.67
CA SER A 87 -2.31 -4.62 -14.31
C SER A 87 -2.14 -4.59 -15.83
N ARG A 88 -1.82 -3.41 -16.39
CA ARG A 88 -1.54 -3.28 -17.82
C ARG A 88 -0.22 -3.94 -18.21
N TYR A 89 0.84 -3.80 -17.42
CA TYR A 89 2.11 -4.49 -17.66
C TYR A 89 1.96 -6.02 -17.58
N ALA A 90 1.19 -6.53 -16.61
CA ALA A 90 0.83 -7.94 -16.55
C ALA A 90 0.06 -8.37 -17.81
N GLN A 91 -0.88 -7.55 -18.30
CA GLN A 91 -1.58 -7.82 -19.55
C GLN A 91 -0.64 -7.90 -20.75
N ASP A 92 0.19 -6.87 -20.94
CA ASP A 92 1.04 -6.71 -22.13
C ASP A 92 2.16 -7.75 -22.16
N TYR A 93 2.76 -8.05 -21.01
CA TYR A 93 3.89 -8.97 -20.94
C TYR A 93 3.48 -10.41 -20.60
N LEU A 94 2.53 -10.66 -19.69
CA LEU A 94 2.17 -12.01 -19.25
C LEU A 94 0.90 -12.56 -19.90
N GLY A 95 0.03 -11.69 -20.41
CA GLY A 95 -1.15 -12.03 -21.20
C GLY A 95 -2.47 -11.52 -20.61
N PRO A 96 -3.58 -11.60 -21.37
CA PRO A 96 -4.89 -11.06 -20.99
C PRO A 96 -5.40 -11.46 -19.60
N LEU A 97 -5.33 -12.75 -19.27
CA LEU A 97 -5.78 -13.28 -17.99
C LEU A 97 -4.97 -12.71 -16.83
N ALA A 98 -3.64 -12.62 -16.99
CA ALA A 98 -2.74 -12.06 -15.98
C ALA A 98 -3.10 -10.59 -15.68
N GLY A 99 -3.39 -9.79 -16.69
CA GLY A 99 -3.84 -8.41 -16.52
C GLY A 99 -5.18 -8.31 -15.78
N PHE A 100 -6.16 -9.12 -16.19
CA PHE A 100 -7.49 -9.20 -15.59
C PHE A 100 -7.43 -9.59 -14.10
N LEU A 101 -6.75 -10.70 -13.80
CA LEU A 101 -6.59 -11.19 -12.43
C LEU A 101 -5.90 -10.14 -11.56
N THR A 102 -4.82 -9.53 -12.06
CA THR A 102 -4.08 -8.50 -11.32
C THR A 102 -4.95 -7.29 -11.02
N GLY A 103 -5.74 -6.81 -11.99
CA GLY A 103 -6.57 -5.62 -11.78
C GLY A 103 -7.72 -5.87 -10.80
N TRP A 104 -8.47 -6.96 -10.94
CA TRP A 104 -9.56 -7.29 -10.03
C TRP A 104 -9.06 -7.70 -8.63
N ASN A 105 -7.93 -8.41 -8.54
CA ASN A 105 -7.25 -8.67 -7.28
C ASN A 105 -6.83 -7.37 -6.59
N TYR A 106 -6.28 -6.41 -7.34
CA TYR A 106 -5.89 -5.12 -6.76
C TYR A 106 -7.09 -4.29 -6.29
N TRP A 107 -8.21 -4.34 -7.02
CA TRP A 107 -9.46 -3.72 -6.58
C TRP A 107 -9.95 -4.36 -5.27
N PHE A 108 -10.00 -5.70 -5.21
CA PHE A 108 -10.44 -6.42 -4.03
C PHE A 108 -9.52 -6.19 -2.82
N LEU A 109 -8.21 -6.23 -3.04
CA LEU A 109 -7.19 -5.90 -2.04
C LEU A 109 -7.49 -4.55 -1.38
N TRP A 110 -7.73 -3.50 -2.16
CA TRP A 110 -7.96 -2.18 -1.58
C TRP A 110 -9.29 -2.09 -0.85
N LEU A 111 -10.31 -2.84 -1.27
CA LEU A 111 -11.53 -2.93 -0.47
C LEU A 111 -11.21 -3.49 0.92
N VAL A 112 -10.54 -4.62 0.96
CA VAL A 112 -10.18 -5.31 2.20
C VAL A 112 -9.25 -4.44 3.08
N THR A 113 -8.27 -3.76 2.48
CA THR A 113 -7.41 -2.79 3.20
C THR A 113 -8.25 -1.66 3.79
N CYS A 114 -9.15 -1.05 3.02
CA CYS A 114 -10.01 0.02 3.53
C CYS A 114 -10.90 -0.46 4.69
N VAL A 115 -11.32 -1.73 4.72
CA VAL A 115 -11.98 -2.32 5.89
C VAL A 115 -11.07 -2.29 7.11
N ALA A 116 -9.78 -2.63 6.97
CA ALA A 116 -8.80 -2.52 8.05
C ALA A 116 -8.69 -1.07 8.57
N GLU A 117 -8.65 -0.10 7.65
CA GLU A 117 -8.51 1.32 7.98
C GLU A 117 -9.73 1.85 8.75
N ILE A 118 -10.95 1.59 8.26
CA ILE A 118 -12.17 2.04 8.98
C ILE A 118 -12.35 1.31 10.31
N THR A 119 -11.87 0.07 10.42
CA THR A 119 -11.82 -0.68 11.69
C THR A 119 -10.92 0.03 12.70
N ALA A 120 -9.73 0.47 12.26
CA ALA A 120 -8.82 1.20 13.13
C ALA A 120 -9.43 2.53 13.58
N VAL A 121 -10.06 3.29 12.69
CA VAL A 121 -10.79 4.51 13.07
C VAL A 121 -11.81 4.20 14.16
N ALA A 122 -12.56 3.10 14.02
CA ALA A 122 -13.54 2.70 15.02
C ALA A 122 -12.93 2.32 16.38
N VAL A 123 -11.81 1.62 16.39
CA VAL A 123 -11.07 1.28 17.62
C VAL A 123 -10.58 2.54 18.33
N TYR A 124 -9.95 3.45 17.59
CA TYR A 124 -9.35 4.67 18.14
C TYR A 124 -10.40 5.73 18.53
N MET A 125 -11.53 5.82 17.83
CA MET A 125 -12.66 6.64 18.27
C MET A 125 -13.30 6.10 19.55
N GLY A 126 -13.30 4.78 19.75
CA GLY A 126 -13.76 4.15 20.99
C GLY A 126 -12.93 4.52 22.23
N VAL A 127 -11.70 5.02 22.06
CA VAL A 127 -10.90 5.54 23.18
C VAL A 127 -11.49 6.84 23.74
N TRP A 128 -12.08 7.68 22.89
CA TRP A 128 -12.74 8.92 23.31
C TRP A 128 -14.22 8.74 23.59
N PHE A 129 -14.88 7.86 22.83
CA PHE A 129 -16.32 7.65 22.87
C PHE A 129 -16.63 6.15 23.06
N PRO A 130 -16.33 5.58 24.24
CA PRO A 130 -16.44 4.13 24.49
C PRO A 130 -17.88 3.62 24.39
N ASP A 131 -18.87 4.48 24.68
CA ASP A 131 -20.29 4.13 24.67
C ASP A 131 -20.89 4.07 23.25
N VAL A 132 -20.17 4.57 22.25
CA VAL A 132 -20.63 4.58 20.86
C VAL A 132 -20.19 3.30 20.15
N PRO A 133 -21.12 2.50 19.60
CA PRO A 133 -20.79 1.28 18.88
C PRO A 133 -19.78 1.50 17.74
N ARG A 134 -18.74 0.65 17.69
CA ARG A 134 -17.62 0.75 16.72
C ARG A 134 -18.06 0.88 15.26
N TRP A 135 -19.13 0.18 14.86
CA TRP A 135 -19.62 0.21 13.48
C TRP A 135 -20.07 1.61 13.03
N ILE A 136 -20.53 2.48 13.95
CA ILE A 136 -20.94 3.86 13.65
C ILE A 136 -19.73 4.66 13.19
N TRP A 137 -18.61 4.54 13.89
CA TRP A 137 -17.35 5.20 13.53
C TRP A 137 -16.77 4.66 12.23
N ALA A 138 -16.85 3.35 12.01
CA ALA A 138 -16.45 2.74 10.74
C ALA A 138 -17.30 3.26 9.56
N LEU A 139 -18.63 3.36 9.75
CA LEU A 139 -19.55 3.92 8.76
C LEU A 139 -19.27 5.40 8.48
N ALA A 140 -19.06 6.20 9.53
CA ALA A 140 -18.75 7.62 9.41
C ALA A 140 -17.43 7.84 8.64
N ALA A 141 -16.41 7.02 8.91
CA ALA A 141 -15.15 7.03 8.17
C ALA A 141 -15.36 6.71 6.69
N LEU A 142 -16.16 5.68 6.38
CA LEU A 142 -16.47 5.32 5.00
C LEU A 142 -17.27 6.42 4.27
N VAL A 143 -18.31 6.96 4.90
CA VAL A 143 -19.16 8.01 4.31
C VAL A 143 -18.35 9.29 4.06
N SER A 144 -17.52 9.70 5.01
CA SER A 144 -16.68 10.89 4.86
C SER A 144 -15.66 10.72 3.72
N MET A 145 -14.88 9.64 3.71
CA MET A 145 -13.87 9.41 2.67
C MET A 145 -14.49 9.13 1.30
N GLY A 146 -15.60 8.41 1.26
CA GLY A 146 -16.39 8.18 0.04
C GLY A 146 -16.91 9.50 -0.55
N SER A 147 -17.42 10.40 0.28
CA SER A 147 -17.91 11.71 -0.15
C SER A 147 -16.79 12.59 -0.71
N ILE A 148 -15.63 12.64 -0.06
CA ILE A 148 -14.45 13.38 -0.54
C ILE A 148 -14.04 12.89 -1.94
N ASN A 149 -14.01 11.58 -2.13
CA ASN A 149 -13.64 10.96 -3.41
C ASN A 149 -14.66 11.22 -4.53
N LEU A 150 -15.93 11.51 -4.21
CA LEU A 150 -16.98 11.78 -5.20
C LEU A 150 -17.02 13.25 -5.69
N ILE A 151 -16.48 14.19 -4.91
CA ILE A 151 -16.56 15.64 -5.19
C ILE A 151 -15.59 16.03 -6.32
N ALA A 152 -14.28 15.92 -6.10
CA ALA A 152 -13.26 16.30 -7.08
C ALA A 152 -11.89 15.68 -6.78
N VAL A 153 -11.15 15.33 -7.82
CA VAL A 153 -9.77 14.79 -7.71
C VAL A 153 -8.82 15.78 -7.01
N LYS A 154 -9.06 17.09 -7.16
CA LYS A 154 -8.28 18.14 -6.46
C LYS A 154 -8.51 18.12 -4.95
N ALA A 155 -9.76 17.96 -4.50
CA ALA A 155 -10.08 17.89 -3.08
C ALA A 155 -9.37 16.71 -2.43
N PHE A 156 -9.40 15.54 -3.08
CA PHE A 156 -8.64 14.36 -2.66
C PHE A 156 -7.15 14.68 -2.44
N GLY A 157 -6.49 15.37 -3.39
CA GLY A 157 -5.07 15.69 -3.31
C GLY A 157 -4.71 16.65 -2.18
N GLU A 158 -5.58 17.62 -1.89
CA GLU A 158 -5.40 18.56 -0.77
C GLU A 158 -5.61 17.91 0.59
N PHE A 159 -6.65 17.09 0.77
CA PHE A 159 -6.85 16.32 2.01
C PHE A 159 -5.64 15.41 2.29
N GLU A 160 -5.15 14.75 1.25
CA GLU A 160 -3.99 13.88 1.37
C GLU A 160 -2.71 14.66 1.70
N PHE A 161 -2.55 15.88 1.18
CA PHE A 161 -1.46 16.78 1.58
C PHE A 161 -1.46 17.00 3.10
N TRP A 162 -2.60 17.39 3.66
CA TRP A 162 -2.71 17.68 5.08
C TRP A 162 -2.56 16.43 5.95
N PHE A 163 -3.18 15.32 5.59
CA PHE A 163 -3.04 14.07 6.35
C PHE A 163 -1.61 13.53 6.32
N ALA A 164 -0.92 13.59 5.17
CA ALA A 164 0.48 13.20 5.08
C ALA A 164 1.36 14.11 5.95
N LEU A 165 1.10 15.43 5.97
CA LEU A 165 1.87 16.37 6.78
C LEU A 165 1.76 16.06 8.28
N ILE A 166 0.54 15.83 8.79
CA ILE A 166 0.30 15.48 10.20
C ILE A 166 1.14 14.27 10.59
N LYS A 167 1.06 13.18 9.81
CA LYS A 167 1.82 11.95 10.06
C LYS A 167 3.33 12.18 10.10
N ILE A 168 3.86 12.86 9.08
CA ILE A 168 5.31 13.06 8.93
C ILE A 168 5.85 13.90 10.09
N VAL A 169 5.16 15.00 10.43
CA VAL A 169 5.57 15.87 11.54
C VAL A 169 5.54 15.12 12.86
N THR A 170 4.49 14.34 13.13
CA THR A 170 4.40 13.55 14.36
C THR A 170 5.54 12.54 14.46
N ILE A 171 5.85 11.79 13.39
CA ILE A 171 6.93 10.80 13.47
C ILE A 171 8.29 11.46 13.63
N ILE A 172 8.56 12.58 12.95
CA ILE A 172 9.80 13.34 13.13
C ILE A 172 9.92 13.85 14.57
N ALA A 173 8.85 14.44 15.11
CA ALA A 173 8.83 14.92 16.49
C ALA A 173 9.08 13.79 17.50
N MET A 174 8.49 12.62 17.26
CA MET A 174 8.71 11.43 18.09
C MET A 174 10.15 10.94 18.02
N VAL A 175 10.73 10.84 16.82
CA VAL A 175 12.11 10.37 16.64
C VAL A 175 13.09 11.34 17.28
N VAL A 176 12.96 12.64 17.02
CA VAL A 176 13.85 13.67 17.59
C VAL A 176 13.70 13.74 19.11
N GLY A 177 12.47 13.79 19.61
CA GLY A 177 12.20 13.82 21.05
C GLY A 177 12.73 12.58 21.75
N GLY A 178 12.46 11.39 21.20
CA GLY A 178 12.95 10.14 21.77
C GLY A 178 14.47 9.98 21.72
N ILE A 179 15.15 10.47 20.67
CA ILE A 179 16.62 10.59 20.68
C ILE A 179 17.07 11.50 21.84
N GLY A 180 16.34 12.58 22.12
CA GLY A 180 16.59 13.42 23.29
C GLY A 180 16.48 12.68 24.63
N VAL A 181 15.47 11.81 24.78
CA VAL A 181 15.33 10.92 25.96
C VAL A 181 16.53 9.96 26.07
N ILE A 182 16.89 9.33 24.96
CA ILE A 182 17.96 8.32 24.88
C ILE A 182 19.33 8.94 25.20
N ALA A 183 19.65 10.09 24.61
CA ALA A 183 20.99 10.68 24.66
C ALA A 183 21.19 11.65 25.83
N PHE A 184 20.14 12.40 26.20
CA PHE A 184 20.24 13.49 27.19
C PHE A 184 19.33 13.31 28.40
N GLY A 185 18.49 12.27 28.43
CA GLY A 185 17.58 12.03 29.55
C GLY A 185 16.45 13.05 29.67
N PHE A 186 16.03 13.64 28.55
CA PHE A 186 14.84 14.51 28.54
C PHE A 186 13.62 13.75 29.07
N GLY A 187 12.92 14.32 30.06
CA GLY A 187 11.80 13.63 30.74
C GLY A 187 12.22 12.46 31.64
N ASN A 188 13.52 12.33 31.95
CA ASN A 188 14.10 11.29 32.81
C ASN A 188 15.18 11.86 33.74
N ASP A 189 14.89 13.00 34.38
CA ASP A 189 15.78 13.70 35.33
C ASP A 189 17.21 13.99 34.82
N GLY A 190 17.36 14.12 33.49
CA GLY A 190 18.67 14.34 32.86
C GLY A 190 19.56 13.09 32.80
N VAL A 191 19.04 11.93 33.21
CA VAL A 191 19.73 10.64 33.11
C VAL A 191 19.41 10.02 31.76
N ALA A 192 20.42 9.91 30.91
CA ALA A 192 20.31 9.26 29.62
C ALA A 192 19.84 7.81 29.78
N LEU A 193 18.75 7.46 29.09
CA LEU A 193 18.17 6.12 29.15
C LEU A 193 19.02 5.10 28.38
N GLY A 194 19.75 5.57 27.36
CA GLY A 194 20.54 4.73 26.47
C GLY A 194 19.67 3.83 25.59
N ILE A 195 20.29 2.78 25.07
CA ILE A 195 19.68 1.84 24.11
C ILE A 195 19.67 0.39 24.63
N SER A 196 19.92 0.21 25.92
CA SER A 196 20.11 -1.11 26.55
C SER A 196 18.87 -2.01 26.45
N ASN A 197 17.66 -1.43 26.41
CA ASN A 197 16.41 -2.18 26.22
C ASN A 197 16.37 -3.02 24.94
N LEU A 198 17.20 -2.69 23.94
CA LEU A 198 17.35 -3.48 22.71
C LEU A 198 17.95 -4.87 22.94
N TRP A 199 18.56 -5.14 24.09
CA TRP A 199 19.13 -6.45 24.41
C TRP A 199 18.96 -6.90 25.87
N ALA A 200 18.59 -6.00 26.78
CA ALA A 200 18.48 -6.31 28.21
C ALA A 200 17.37 -7.31 28.55
N HIS A 201 16.33 -7.41 27.72
CA HIS A 201 15.12 -8.21 28.00
C HIS A 201 15.07 -9.49 27.14
N GLY A 202 16.09 -10.34 27.27
CA GLY A 202 16.20 -11.60 26.50
C GLY A 202 16.98 -11.48 25.19
N GLY A 203 17.79 -10.43 25.02
CA GLY A 203 18.61 -10.20 23.83
C GLY A 203 17.87 -9.49 22.70
N PHE A 204 18.57 -9.28 21.59
CA PHE A 204 18.01 -8.58 20.42
C PHE A 204 16.94 -9.40 19.68
N MET A 205 17.07 -10.73 19.68
CA MET A 205 16.11 -11.68 19.13
C MET A 205 15.55 -12.58 20.24
N PRO A 206 14.70 -12.06 21.13
CA PRO A 206 14.21 -12.82 22.30
C PRO A 206 13.43 -14.07 21.90
N ASN A 207 12.72 -14.02 20.76
CA ASN A 207 11.98 -15.15 20.19
C ASN A 207 12.72 -15.82 19.02
N GLY A 208 14.04 -15.60 18.91
CA GLY A 208 14.89 -16.13 17.86
C GLY A 208 14.50 -15.72 16.44
N VAL A 209 15.04 -16.45 15.45
CA VAL A 209 14.75 -16.22 14.02
C VAL A 209 13.28 -16.46 13.71
N GLN A 210 12.62 -17.39 14.42
CA GLN A 210 11.20 -17.66 14.24
C GLN A 210 10.35 -16.41 14.50
N GLY A 211 10.66 -15.61 15.52
CA GLY A 211 9.99 -14.33 15.80
C GLY A 211 10.11 -13.32 14.66
N VAL A 212 11.30 -13.22 14.07
CA VAL A 212 11.56 -12.37 12.89
C VAL A 212 10.71 -12.84 11.71
N LEU A 213 10.72 -14.15 11.41
CA LEU A 213 9.92 -14.72 10.33
C LEU A 213 8.41 -14.52 10.56
N MET A 214 7.94 -14.68 11.80
CA MET A 214 6.53 -14.45 12.18
C MET A 214 6.05 -13.04 11.88
N SER A 215 6.89 -12.03 12.17
CA SER A 215 6.54 -10.63 11.99
C SER A 215 6.57 -10.18 10.52
N LEU A 216 7.26 -10.89 9.62
CA LEU A 216 7.39 -10.50 8.22
C LEU A 216 6.04 -10.27 7.54
N GLN A 217 5.04 -11.11 7.78
CA GLN A 217 3.73 -10.94 7.14
C GLN A 217 3.00 -9.66 7.58
N MET A 218 3.11 -9.27 8.86
CA MET A 218 2.55 -8.01 9.37
C MET A 218 3.32 -6.81 8.83
N VAL A 219 4.65 -6.94 8.71
CA VAL A 219 5.51 -5.95 8.07
C VAL A 219 5.14 -5.78 6.58
N MET A 220 4.86 -6.87 5.87
CA MET A 220 4.43 -6.79 4.47
C MET A 220 3.10 -6.06 4.33
N PHE A 221 2.14 -6.27 5.25
CA PHE A 221 0.91 -5.48 5.28
C PHE A 221 1.20 -3.97 5.40
N ALA A 222 2.14 -3.59 6.26
CA ALA A 222 2.48 -2.19 6.45
C ALA A 222 3.08 -1.52 5.19
N TYR A 223 3.66 -2.30 4.28
CA TYR A 223 4.16 -1.80 2.99
C TYR A 223 3.13 -1.73 1.87
N LEU A 224 1.90 -2.21 2.09
CA LEU A 224 0.83 -2.09 1.11
C LEU A 224 0.59 -0.62 0.74
N GLY A 225 0.38 -0.35 -0.55
CA GLY A 225 0.10 0.98 -1.07
C GLY A 225 1.31 1.70 -1.66
N VAL A 226 2.53 1.19 -1.48
CA VAL A 226 3.73 1.66 -2.21
C VAL A 226 3.51 1.62 -3.73
N GLU A 227 2.79 0.62 -4.22
CA GLU A 227 2.48 0.43 -5.64
C GLU A 227 1.48 1.44 -6.21
N MET A 228 0.81 2.26 -5.39
CA MET A 228 -0.05 3.36 -5.88
C MET A 228 0.72 4.36 -6.75
N ILE A 229 2.05 4.47 -6.56
CA ILE A 229 2.93 5.25 -7.45
C ILE A 229 2.72 4.83 -8.90
N GLY A 230 2.58 3.52 -9.15
CA GLY A 230 2.33 2.96 -10.47
C GLY A 230 1.03 3.48 -11.08
N LEU A 231 -0.07 3.48 -10.34
CA LEU A 231 -1.39 3.91 -10.86
C LEU A 231 -1.37 5.37 -11.32
N THR A 232 -0.61 6.22 -10.64
CA THR A 232 -0.47 7.65 -10.97
C THR A 232 0.56 7.92 -12.05
N ALA A 233 1.31 6.91 -12.52
CA ALA A 233 2.36 7.07 -13.53
C ALA A 233 1.83 7.66 -14.84
N GLY A 234 0.64 7.24 -15.28
CA GLY A 234 -0.01 7.76 -16.50
C GLY A 234 -0.55 9.20 -16.36
N GLU A 235 -0.71 9.69 -15.13
CA GLU A 235 -1.16 11.05 -14.83
C GLU A 235 0.02 12.02 -14.55
N ALA A 236 1.23 11.50 -14.38
CA ALA A 236 2.42 12.28 -14.06
C ALA A 236 2.85 13.16 -15.25
N LYS A 237 3.08 14.46 -15.00
CA LYS A 237 3.57 15.41 -16.01
C LYS A 237 4.95 15.02 -16.57
N ASN A 238 5.86 14.59 -15.70
CA ASN A 238 7.23 14.20 -16.04
C ASN A 238 7.58 12.82 -15.46
N PRO A 239 7.04 11.71 -16.03
CA PRO A 239 7.19 10.36 -15.46
C PRO A 239 8.66 9.96 -15.24
N GLN A 240 9.55 10.35 -16.16
CA GLN A 240 11.00 10.06 -16.11
C GLN A 240 11.72 10.67 -14.90
N LYS A 241 11.16 11.70 -14.26
CA LYS A 241 11.72 12.33 -13.06
C LYS A 241 10.88 12.03 -11.83
N THR A 242 9.56 12.14 -11.95
CA THR A 242 8.62 12.00 -10.84
C THR A 242 8.59 10.57 -10.30
N ILE A 243 8.58 9.54 -11.16
CA ILE A 243 8.51 8.14 -10.73
C ILE A 243 9.81 7.71 -10.02
N PRO A 244 11.02 7.95 -10.59
CA PRO A 244 12.27 7.65 -9.87
C PRO A 244 12.39 8.31 -8.51
N ASN A 245 12.00 9.59 -8.40
CA ASN A 245 12.05 10.32 -7.15
C ASN A 245 11.04 9.78 -6.12
N ALA A 246 9.83 9.43 -6.57
CA ALA A 246 8.82 8.82 -5.70
C ALA A 246 9.32 7.47 -5.15
N ILE A 247 9.86 6.62 -6.01
CA ILE A 247 10.45 5.32 -5.60
C ILE A 247 11.65 5.53 -4.66
N GLY A 248 12.56 6.44 -5.00
CA GLY A 248 13.73 6.73 -4.15
C GLY A 248 13.34 7.22 -2.76
N SER A 249 12.22 7.94 -2.65
CA SER A 249 11.70 8.35 -1.34
C SER A 249 11.18 7.17 -0.50
N VAL A 250 10.79 6.04 -1.09
CA VAL A 250 10.35 4.84 -0.35
C VAL A 250 11.45 4.33 0.59
N PHE A 251 12.72 4.36 0.16
CA PHE A 251 13.86 3.94 0.98
C PHE A 251 13.96 4.75 2.28
N TRP A 252 13.95 6.08 2.17
CA TRP A 252 14.04 6.96 3.34
C TRP A 252 12.84 6.82 4.27
N ARG A 253 11.66 6.49 3.73
CA ARG A 253 10.45 6.23 4.53
C ARG A 253 10.57 4.94 5.32
N ILE A 254 11.08 3.87 4.71
CA ILE A 254 11.37 2.61 5.40
C ILE A 254 12.31 2.88 6.59
N LEU A 255 13.41 3.59 6.35
CA LEU A 255 14.38 3.87 7.40
C LEU A 255 13.82 4.77 8.50
N LEU A 256 13.17 5.88 8.15
CA LEU A 256 12.72 6.86 9.14
C LEU A 256 11.46 6.40 9.89
N PHE A 257 10.40 6.04 9.15
CA PHE A 257 9.07 5.81 9.74
C PHE A 257 8.91 4.44 10.35
N TYR A 258 9.62 3.45 9.84
CA TYR A 258 9.55 2.09 10.37
C TYR A 258 10.72 1.81 11.29
N VAL A 259 11.94 1.78 10.75
CA VAL A 259 13.12 1.38 11.53
C VAL A 259 13.46 2.40 12.61
N GLY A 260 13.52 3.70 12.27
CA GLY A 260 13.88 4.78 13.19
C GLY A 260 12.87 4.97 14.31
N ALA A 261 11.58 4.95 13.98
CA ALA A 261 10.51 4.98 14.98
C ALA A 261 10.60 3.81 15.96
N LEU A 262 10.75 2.58 15.46
CA LEU A 262 10.84 1.38 16.29
C LEU A 262 12.13 1.34 17.11
N PHE A 263 13.25 1.78 16.54
CA PHE A 263 14.52 1.91 17.26
C PHE A 263 14.35 2.80 18.49
N VAL A 264 13.73 3.96 18.33
CA VAL A 264 13.49 4.90 19.42
C VAL A 264 12.57 4.28 20.47
N ILE A 265 11.42 3.74 20.05
CA ILE A 265 10.44 3.11 20.94
C ILE A 265 11.09 1.98 21.76
N LEU A 266 11.81 1.07 21.11
CA LEU A 266 12.40 -0.13 21.72
C LEU A 266 13.70 0.15 22.49
N SER A 267 14.28 1.34 22.30
CA SER A 267 15.37 1.82 23.17
C SER A 267 14.81 2.41 24.47
N ILE A 268 13.67 3.10 24.41
CA ILE A 268 13.04 3.74 25.57
C ILE A 268 12.28 2.70 26.42
N TYR A 269 11.59 1.76 25.79
CA TYR A 269 10.69 0.82 26.45
C TYR A 269 11.10 -0.65 26.25
N PRO A 270 10.99 -1.50 27.29
CA PRO A 270 11.10 -2.95 27.14
C PRO A 270 10.07 -3.49 26.15
N TRP A 271 10.49 -4.35 25.23
CA TRP A 271 9.61 -4.87 24.18
C TRP A 271 8.42 -5.69 24.73
N ASN A 272 8.61 -6.31 25.90
CA ASN A 272 7.62 -7.12 26.62
C ASN A 272 6.58 -6.30 27.40
N GLU A 273 6.74 -4.98 27.48
CA GLU A 273 5.75 -4.06 28.09
C GLU A 273 4.97 -3.26 27.03
N ILE A 274 5.36 -3.39 25.75
CA ILE A 274 4.70 -2.69 24.65
C ILE A 274 3.37 -3.36 24.32
N GLY A 275 2.30 -2.56 24.27
CA GLY A 275 0.95 -3.03 23.96
C GLY A 275 0.09 -3.35 25.19
N THR A 276 0.67 -3.42 26.39
CA THR A 276 -0.08 -3.58 27.65
C THR A 276 -0.52 -2.24 28.24
N GLN A 277 0.18 -1.15 27.95
CA GLN A 277 -0.10 0.21 28.45
C GLN A 277 -0.61 1.17 27.36
N GLY A 278 -1.16 0.64 26.27
CA GLY A 278 -1.62 1.43 25.11
C GLY A 278 -0.63 1.42 23.95
N SER A 279 -0.78 2.38 23.02
CA SER A 279 0.05 2.45 21.81
C SER A 279 1.49 2.87 22.16
N PRO A 280 2.53 2.19 21.62
CA PRO A 280 3.93 2.56 21.88
C PRO A 280 4.27 3.98 21.43
N PHE A 281 3.53 4.50 20.44
CA PHE A 281 3.66 5.88 19.98
C PHE A 281 3.14 6.87 21.03
N VAL A 282 2.03 6.56 21.71
CA VAL A 282 1.48 7.38 22.81
C VAL A 282 2.49 7.46 23.95
N MET A 283 2.98 6.29 24.40
CA MET A 283 3.91 6.18 25.52
C MET A 283 5.16 7.04 25.32
N THR A 284 5.68 7.11 24.09
CA THR A 284 6.87 7.92 23.78
C THR A 284 6.64 9.42 23.99
N PHE A 285 5.47 9.95 23.61
CA PHE A 285 5.14 11.36 23.83
C PHE A 285 4.77 11.68 25.29
N GLU A 286 4.18 10.73 26.02
CA GLU A 286 3.92 10.88 27.46
C GLU A 286 5.24 11.02 28.23
N ARG A 287 6.27 10.25 27.85
CA ARG A 287 7.62 10.35 28.44
C ARG A 287 8.25 11.72 28.24
N LEU A 288 7.90 12.40 27.16
CA LEU A 288 8.34 13.78 26.88
C LEU A 288 7.57 14.84 27.69
N GLY A 289 6.68 14.42 28.61
CA GLY A 289 5.91 15.32 29.47
C GLY A 289 4.66 15.90 28.81
N ILE A 290 4.27 15.41 27.62
CA ILE A 290 3.07 15.88 26.93
C ILE A 290 1.84 15.21 27.53
N LYS A 291 1.16 15.91 28.45
CA LYS A 291 -0.02 15.40 29.17
C LYS A 291 -1.19 14.99 28.26
N THR A 292 -1.27 15.54 27.05
CA THR A 292 -2.30 15.24 26.05
C THR A 292 -1.80 14.30 24.94
N ALA A 293 -0.64 13.65 25.13
CA ALA A 293 -0.01 12.75 24.16
C ALA A 293 -0.95 11.66 23.66
N ALA A 294 -1.70 11.02 24.56
CA ALA A 294 -2.69 10.01 24.22
C ALA A 294 -3.70 10.52 23.19
N GLY A 295 -4.29 11.70 23.43
CA GLY A 295 -5.25 12.32 22.50
C GLY A 295 -4.60 12.73 21.17
N ILE A 296 -3.41 13.34 21.20
CA ILE A 296 -2.70 13.77 19.99
C ILE A 296 -2.38 12.57 19.10
N ILE A 297 -1.82 11.50 19.68
CA ILE A 297 -1.46 10.32 18.89
C ILE A 297 -2.72 9.59 18.42
N ASN A 298 -3.77 9.51 19.24
CA ASN A 298 -5.05 8.96 18.80
C ASN A 298 -5.57 9.69 17.54
N PHE A 299 -5.55 11.03 17.56
CA PHE A 299 -5.90 11.86 16.41
C PHE A 299 -5.00 11.57 15.20
N VAL A 300 -3.69 11.48 15.39
CA VAL A 300 -2.73 11.19 14.31
C VAL A 300 -3.02 9.83 13.69
N VAL A 301 -3.29 8.79 14.48
CA VAL A 301 -3.60 7.46 13.94
C VAL A 301 -4.91 7.45 13.17
N ILE A 302 -5.94 8.16 13.64
CA ILE A 302 -7.21 8.32 12.91
C ILE A 302 -6.96 9.01 11.55
N THR A 303 -6.21 10.11 11.53
CA THR A 303 -5.88 10.80 10.26
C THR A 303 -5.03 9.94 9.34
N ALA A 304 -4.14 9.11 9.88
CA ALA A 304 -3.36 8.14 9.12
C ALA A 304 -4.25 7.09 8.45
N ALA A 305 -5.20 6.53 9.20
CA ALA A 305 -6.16 5.55 8.71
C ALA A 305 -7.09 6.12 7.64
N LEU A 306 -7.64 7.32 7.89
CA LEU A 306 -8.51 8.01 6.93
C LEU A 306 -7.78 8.33 5.63
N SER A 307 -6.51 8.74 5.69
CA SER A 307 -5.67 8.99 4.52
C SER A 307 -5.41 7.73 3.69
N SER A 308 -5.06 6.61 4.34
CA SER A 308 -4.90 5.33 3.65
C SER A 308 -6.22 4.87 3.01
N CYS A 309 -7.35 4.98 3.73
CA CYS A 309 -8.68 4.65 3.21
C CYS A 309 -9.07 5.54 2.01
N ASN A 310 -8.80 6.83 2.10
CA ASN A 310 -9.01 7.79 1.03
C ASN A 310 -8.21 7.37 -0.24
N GLY A 311 -6.93 7.07 -0.08
CA GLY A 311 -6.07 6.56 -1.15
C GLY A 311 -6.54 5.22 -1.75
N GLY A 312 -7.08 4.34 -0.91
CA GLY A 312 -7.65 3.07 -1.35
C GLY A 312 -8.93 3.22 -2.16
N ILE A 313 -9.89 4.02 -1.68
CA ILE A 313 -11.13 4.33 -2.43
C ILE A 313 -10.79 4.96 -3.78
N PHE A 314 -9.85 5.90 -3.80
CA PHE A 314 -9.33 6.50 -5.03
C PHE A 314 -8.73 5.46 -5.99
N SER A 315 -7.95 4.51 -5.47
CA SER A 315 -7.26 3.47 -6.24
C SER A 315 -8.24 2.47 -6.84
N THR A 316 -9.24 2.03 -6.07
CA THR A 316 -10.29 1.12 -6.56
C THR A 316 -11.05 1.73 -7.74
N GLY A 317 -11.38 3.02 -7.66
CA GLY A 317 -12.06 3.74 -8.73
C GLY A 317 -11.27 3.77 -10.04
N ARG A 318 -9.96 4.06 -9.96
CA ARG A 318 -9.05 4.08 -11.12
C ARG A 318 -8.80 2.70 -11.70
N MET A 319 -8.68 1.68 -10.84
CA MET A 319 -8.46 0.32 -11.29
C MET A 319 -9.67 -0.20 -12.07
N LEU A 320 -10.89 -0.02 -11.55
CA LEU A 320 -12.11 -0.39 -12.27
C LEU A 320 -12.30 0.40 -13.56
N TYR A 321 -12.00 1.70 -13.55
CA TYR A 321 -12.00 2.51 -14.77
C TYR A 321 -11.04 1.95 -15.82
N SER A 322 -9.82 1.60 -15.42
CA SER A 322 -8.81 1.02 -16.31
C SER A 322 -9.22 -0.36 -16.85
N LEU A 323 -9.79 -1.23 -16.01
CA LEU A 323 -10.32 -2.52 -16.43
C LEU A 323 -11.46 -2.34 -17.46
N ALA A 324 -12.36 -1.40 -17.22
CA ALA A 324 -13.49 -1.13 -18.12
C ALA A 324 -13.03 -0.58 -19.47
N GLN A 325 -12.00 0.29 -19.49
CA GLN A 325 -11.35 0.77 -20.72
C GLN A 325 -10.72 -0.38 -21.54
N ASN A 326 -10.31 -1.46 -20.88
CA ASN A 326 -9.75 -2.65 -21.55
C ASN A 326 -10.82 -3.72 -21.88
N GLY A 327 -12.12 -3.43 -21.71
CA GLY A 327 -13.20 -4.42 -21.92
C GLY A 327 -13.26 -5.52 -20.86
N GLN A 328 -12.56 -5.33 -19.74
CA GLN A 328 -12.41 -6.30 -18.64
C GLN A 328 -13.30 -6.00 -17.43
N ALA A 329 -14.14 -4.97 -17.54
CA ALA A 329 -15.21 -4.66 -16.60
C ALA A 329 -16.36 -3.99 -17.38
N PRO A 330 -17.60 -3.93 -16.83
CA PRO A 330 -18.73 -3.31 -17.50
C PRO A 330 -18.42 -1.91 -18.03
N ALA A 331 -18.78 -1.65 -19.30
CA ALA A 331 -18.48 -0.40 -20.01
C ALA A 331 -18.97 0.86 -19.29
N GLY A 332 -19.97 0.73 -18.42
CA GLY A 332 -20.45 1.82 -17.56
C GLY A 332 -19.37 2.40 -16.64
N PHE A 333 -18.36 1.62 -16.24
CA PHE A 333 -17.26 2.08 -15.38
C PHE A 333 -16.17 2.82 -16.14
N ALA A 334 -16.14 2.75 -17.47
CA ALA A 334 -15.20 3.48 -18.32
C ALA A 334 -15.56 4.97 -18.50
N LYS A 335 -16.63 5.45 -17.83
CA LYS A 335 -17.08 6.85 -17.90
C LYS A 335 -16.59 7.66 -16.70
N THR A 336 -16.08 8.86 -16.97
CA THR A 336 -15.72 9.87 -15.96
C THR A 336 -16.82 10.93 -15.84
N SER A 337 -16.89 11.58 -14.69
CA SER A 337 -17.67 12.82 -14.52
C SER A 337 -16.89 14.04 -15.06
N ASN A 338 -17.55 15.20 -15.14
CA ASN A 338 -16.92 16.46 -15.58
C ASN A 338 -15.69 16.86 -14.74
N GLY A 339 -15.62 16.39 -13.49
CA GLY A 339 -14.48 16.56 -12.59
C GLY A 339 -13.38 15.49 -12.71
N GLY A 340 -13.44 14.60 -13.72
CA GLY A 340 -12.44 13.56 -13.95
C GLY A 340 -12.55 12.34 -13.02
N VAL A 341 -13.63 12.23 -12.23
CA VAL A 341 -13.84 11.13 -11.26
C VAL A 341 -14.70 10.02 -11.88
N PRO A 342 -14.29 8.73 -11.84
CA PRO A 342 -15.10 7.60 -12.31
C PRO A 342 -16.20 7.22 -11.30
N ARG A 343 -17.23 8.08 -11.19
CA ARG A 343 -18.25 8.01 -10.12
C ARG A 343 -18.92 6.64 -9.97
N ARG A 344 -19.26 5.96 -11.08
CA ARG A 344 -19.92 4.64 -11.04
C ARG A 344 -19.03 3.56 -10.43
N ALA A 345 -17.73 3.59 -10.76
CA ALA A 345 -16.75 2.68 -10.18
C ALA A 345 -16.58 2.94 -8.68
N LEU A 346 -16.51 4.22 -8.28
CA LEU A 346 -16.43 4.60 -6.86
C LEU A 346 -17.66 4.15 -6.07
N LEU A 347 -18.87 4.35 -6.60
CA LEU A 347 -20.09 3.93 -5.92
C LEU A 347 -20.15 2.41 -5.71
N LEU A 348 -19.67 1.62 -6.67
CA LEU A 348 -19.53 0.17 -6.49
C LEU A 348 -18.57 -0.15 -5.35
N SER A 349 -17.39 0.49 -5.33
CA SER A 349 -16.41 0.27 -4.25
C SER A 349 -16.96 0.68 -2.88
N ILE A 350 -17.60 1.84 -2.77
CA ILE A 350 -18.22 2.32 -1.52
C ILE A 350 -19.32 1.36 -1.07
N GLY A 351 -20.17 0.89 -1.99
CA GLY A 351 -21.19 -0.10 -1.71
C GLY A 351 -20.61 -1.42 -1.20
N ALA A 352 -19.52 -1.90 -1.81
CA ALA A 352 -18.82 -3.10 -1.35
C ALA A 352 -18.19 -2.90 0.05
N LEU A 353 -17.69 -1.70 0.36
CA LEU A 353 -17.14 -1.37 1.69
C LEU A 353 -18.19 -1.37 2.81
N LEU A 354 -19.48 -1.22 2.50
CA LEU A 354 -20.55 -1.39 3.50
C LEU A 354 -20.58 -2.83 4.06
N LEU A 355 -20.15 -3.83 3.29
CA LEU A 355 -19.96 -5.19 3.80
C LEU A 355 -18.85 -5.23 4.86
N GLY A 356 -17.81 -4.40 4.72
CA GLY A 356 -16.77 -4.23 5.72
C GLY A 356 -17.25 -3.57 7.01
N VAL A 357 -18.18 -2.61 6.90
CA VAL A 357 -18.88 -2.02 8.06
C VAL A 357 -19.72 -3.09 8.77
N LEU A 358 -20.44 -3.93 8.01
CA LEU A 358 -21.20 -5.04 8.56
C LEU A 358 -20.28 -6.07 9.27
N LEU A 359 -19.12 -6.39 8.70
CA LEU A 359 -18.14 -7.26 9.35
C LEU A 359 -17.62 -6.67 10.66
N ASN A 360 -17.43 -5.34 10.73
CA ASN A 360 -17.10 -4.64 11.97
C ASN A 360 -18.19 -4.74 13.04
N TYR A 361 -19.46 -4.85 12.62
CA TYR A 361 -20.57 -5.10 13.53
C TYR A 361 -20.60 -6.55 14.02
N MET A 362 -20.38 -7.53 13.12
CA MET A 362 -20.54 -8.95 13.45
C MET A 362 -19.34 -9.58 14.16
N VAL A 363 -18.11 -9.21 13.79
CA VAL A 363 -16.86 -9.86 14.26
C VAL A 363 -15.74 -8.86 14.58
N PRO A 364 -15.98 -7.82 15.40
CA PRO A 364 -15.07 -6.68 15.59
C PRO A 364 -13.65 -7.06 16.05
N GLU A 365 -13.48 -8.13 16.81
CA GLU A 365 -12.18 -8.52 17.37
C GLU A 365 -11.26 -9.20 16.35
N LYS A 366 -11.83 -10.00 15.44
CA LYS A 366 -11.05 -10.79 14.46
C LYS A 366 -10.96 -10.11 13.11
N VAL A 367 -11.84 -9.15 12.83
CA VAL A 367 -11.96 -8.54 11.50
C VAL A 367 -10.63 -7.98 11.04
N PHE A 368 -9.90 -7.25 11.91
CA PHE A 368 -8.62 -6.64 11.56
C PHE A 368 -7.59 -7.67 11.10
N VAL A 369 -7.38 -8.74 11.87
CA VAL A 369 -6.38 -9.77 11.53
C VAL A 369 -6.74 -10.49 10.22
N TRP A 370 -8.01 -10.82 10.01
CA TRP A 370 -8.44 -11.49 8.79
C TRP A 370 -8.32 -10.60 7.56
N VAL A 371 -8.78 -9.35 7.63
CA VAL A 371 -8.72 -8.44 6.48
C VAL A 371 -7.27 -8.09 6.14
N THR A 372 -6.42 -7.85 7.14
CA THR A 372 -4.99 -7.57 6.91
C THR A 372 -4.27 -8.77 6.29
N ALA A 373 -4.57 -10.00 6.72
CA ALA A 373 -4.01 -11.19 6.09
C ALA A 373 -4.46 -11.34 4.61
N ILE A 374 -5.76 -11.17 4.34
CA ILE A 374 -6.32 -11.24 2.97
C ILE A 374 -5.73 -10.15 2.07
N ALA A 375 -5.59 -8.92 2.59
CA ALA A 375 -4.97 -7.81 1.89
C ALA A 375 -3.49 -8.10 1.58
N THR A 376 -2.73 -8.65 2.52
CA THR A 376 -1.33 -9.04 2.30
C THR A 376 -1.20 -10.07 1.19
N PHE A 377 -2.08 -11.08 1.13
CA PHE A 377 -2.07 -12.03 0.01
C PHE A 377 -2.29 -11.34 -1.33
N GLY A 378 -3.28 -10.45 -1.42
CA GLY A 378 -3.54 -9.66 -2.62
C GLY A 378 -2.34 -8.78 -3.02
N ALA A 379 -1.59 -8.28 -2.04
CA ALA A 379 -0.43 -7.41 -2.27
C ALA A 379 0.71 -8.23 -2.85
N ILE A 380 0.97 -9.39 -2.24
CA ILE A 380 1.95 -10.37 -2.72
C ILE A 380 1.64 -10.77 -4.15
N TRP A 381 0.38 -11.08 -4.48
CA TRP A 381 -0.01 -11.37 -5.87
C TRP A 381 0.38 -10.22 -6.81
N THR A 382 0.00 -8.99 -6.47
CA THR A 382 0.33 -7.79 -7.27
C THR A 382 1.85 -7.65 -7.46
N TRP A 383 2.63 -7.81 -6.40
CA TRP A 383 4.08 -7.70 -6.43
C TRP A 383 4.76 -8.82 -7.22
N VAL A 384 4.27 -10.06 -7.10
CA VAL A 384 4.71 -11.19 -7.96
C VAL A 384 4.47 -10.84 -9.43
N MET A 385 3.27 -10.35 -9.77
CA MET A 385 2.93 -9.98 -11.14
C MET A 385 3.80 -8.83 -11.67
N ILE A 386 4.15 -7.85 -10.84
CA ILE A 386 5.12 -6.79 -11.19
C ILE A 386 6.48 -7.39 -11.55
N LEU A 387 7.02 -8.28 -10.71
CA LEU A 387 8.34 -8.88 -10.93
C LEU A 387 8.35 -9.79 -12.17
N LEU A 388 7.31 -10.60 -12.36
CA LEU A 388 7.16 -11.47 -13.53
C LEU A 388 7.01 -10.65 -14.82
N ALA A 389 6.20 -9.59 -14.79
CA ALA A 389 6.04 -8.69 -15.94
C ALA A 389 7.36 -8.00 -16.28
N GLN A 390 8.13 -7.55 -15.27
CA GLN A 390 9.43 -6.92 -15.48
C GLN A 390 10.46 -7.90 -16.08
N LEU A 391 10.51 -9.14 -15.60
CA LEU A 391 11.39 -10.18 -16.14
C LEU A 391 11.10 -10.44 -17.62
N LYS A 392 9.81 -10.53 -17.99
CA LYS A 392 9.40 -10.75 -19.38
C LYS A 392 9.58 -9.51 -20.25
N PHE A 393 9.32 -8.32 -19.72
CA PHE A 393 9.64 -7.04 -20.35
C PHE A 393 11.11 -6.97 -20.75
N ARG A 394 12.03 -7.19 -19.81
CA ARG A 394 13.47 -7.15 -20.08
C ARG A 394 13.93 -8.18 -21.10
N LYS A 395 13.36 -9.38 -21.08
CA LYS A 395 13.62 -10.43 -22.08
C LYS A 395 13.13 -10.03 -23.47
N GLY A 396 11.99 -9.34 -23.56
CA GLY A 396 11.39 -8.89 -24.82
C GLY A 396 12.09 -7.70 -25.50
N LEU A 397 12.92 -6.94 -24.78
CA LEU A 397 13.68 -5.83 -25.37
C LEU A 397 14.89 -6.32 -26.19
N SER A 398 15.16 -5.65 -27.31
CA SER A 398 16.41 -5.78 -28.08
C SER A 398 17.62 -5.21 -27.33
N ALA A 399 18.84 -5.50 -27.79
CA ALA A 399 20.06 -5.01 -27.14
C ALA A 399 20.16 -3.48 -27.11
N SER A 400 19.74 -2.80 -28.18
CA SER A 400 19.71 -1.34 -28.27
C SER A 400 18.66 -0.73 -27.33
N GLU A 401 17.47 -1.31 -27.25
CA GLU A 401 16.42 -0.85 -26.32
C GLU A 401 16.83 -1.04 -24.86
N ARG A 402 17.48 -2.17 -24.52
CA ARG A 402 18.05 -2.39 -23.18
C ARG A 402 19.10 -1.35 -22.83
N ALA A 403 19.93 -0.95 -23.79
CA ALA A 403 20.91 0.13 -23.61
C ALA A 403 20.23 1.51 -23.49
N GLY A 404 19.06 1.72 -24.11
CA GLY A 404 18.29 2.95 -24.04
C GLY A 404 17.48 3.17 -22.75
N LEU A 405 17.40 2.17 -21.85
CA LEU A 405 16.62 2.30 -20.61
C LEU A 405 17.18 3.37 -19.68
N LYS A 406 16.38 4.43 -19.46
CA LYS A 406 16.69 5.59 -18.61
C LYS A 406 16.63 5.29 -17.12
N TYR A 407 15.85 4.30 -16.70
CA TYR A 407 15.71 3.89 -15.30
C TYR A 407 15.79 2.38 -15.23
N ARG A 408 16.89 1.87 -14.66
CA ARG A 408 17.24 0.45 -14.73
C ARG A 408 17.13 -0.25 -13.38
N MET A 409 16.64 -1.48 -13.38
CA MET A 409 16.65 -2.37 -12.24
C MET A 409 18.08 -2.70 -11.79
N TRP A 410 18.29 -2.74 -10.48
CA TRP A 410 19.58 -3.09 -9.89
C TRP A 410 19.79 -4.60 -9.93
N LEU A 411 21.01 -5.07 -10.19
CA LEU A 411 21.38 -6.49 -10.15
C LEU A 411 20.42 -7.42 -10.93
N TYR A 412 19.87 -6.94 -12.04
CA TYR A 412 18.97 -7.73 -12.88
C TYR A 412 19.74 -8.93 -13.50
N PRO A 413 19.16 -10.15 -13.53
CA PRO A 413 17.83 -10.55 -13.02
C PRO A 413 17.82 -11.09 -11.58
N VAL A 414 18.98 -11.17 -10.92
CA VAL A 414 19.15 -11.81 -9.60
C VAL A 414 18.26 -11.14 -8.55
N SER A 415 18.20 -9.81 -8.50
CA SER A 415 17.34 -9.09 -7.56
C SER A 415 15.86 -9.47 -7.69
N SER A 416 15.34 -9.57 -8.92
CA SER A 416 13.94 -9.96 -9.17
C SER A 416 13.65 -11.38 -8.67
N TYR A 417 14.58 -12.32 -8.86
CA TYR A 417 14.41 -13.69 -8.35
C TYR A 417 14.52 -13.78 -6.83
N LEU A 418 15.43 -13.02 -6.20
CA LEU A 418 15.51 -12.94 -4.74
C LEU A 418 14.23 -12.36 -4.13
N ALA A 419 13.68 -11.31 -4.74
CA ALA A 419 12.40 -10.75 -4.29
C ALA A 419 11.23 -11.74 -4.49
N LEU A 420 11.18 -12.47 -5.61
CA LEU A 420 10.19 -13.53 -5.82
C LEU A 420 10.32 -14.64 -4.76
N ALA A 421 11.53 -15.11 -4.48
CA ALA A 421 11.78 -16.12 -3.46
C ALA A 421 11.36 -15.65 -2.07
N PHE A 422 11.63 -14.38 -1.73
CA PHE A 422 11.16 -13.77 -0.49
C PHE A 422 9.63 -13.71 -0.41
N LEU A 423 8.93 -13.34 -1.49
CA LEU A 423 7.47 -13.34 -1.51
C LEU A 423 6.89 -14.75 -1.34
N VAL A 424 7.51 -15.77 -1.95
CA VAL A 424 7.14 -17.18 -1.74
C VAL A 424 7.36 -17.59 -0.28
N LEU A 425 8.46 -17.18 0.34
CA LEU A 425 8.70 -17.40 1.77
C LEU A 425 7.58 -16.79 2.62
N VAL A 426 7.17 -15.54 2.35
CA VAL A 426 6.08 -14.89 3.10
C VAL A 426 4.77 -15.67 2.95
N VAL A 427 4.42 -16.15 1.74
CA VAL A 427 3.25 -17.02 1.54
C VAL A 427 3.36 -18.32 2.32
N GLY A 428 4.55 -18.94 2.34
CA GLY A 428 4.82 -20.13 3.16
C GLY A 428 4.62 -19.88 4.65
N LEU A 429 5.05 -18.71 5.14
CA LEU A 429 4.81 -18.29 6.53
C LEU A 429 3.32 -18.08 6.80
N MET A 430 2.57 -17.48 5.87
CA MET A 430 1.11 -17.37 5.98
C MET A 430 0.42 -18.74 6.02
N ALA A 431 0.98 -19.76 5.36
CA ALA A 431 0.46 -21.12 5.45
C ALA A 431 0.76 -21.76 6.81
N TYR A 432 1.90 -21.43 7.39
CA TYR A 432 2.31 -21.98 8.68
C TYR A 432 1.42 -21.47 9.82
N PHE A 433 1.06 -20.18 9.85
CA PHE A 433 0.32 -19.57 10.97
C PHE A 433 -1.21 -19.69 10.85
N PRO A 434 -1.93 -20.26 11.86
CA PRO A 434 -3.37 -20.47 11.79
C PRO A 434 -4.20 -19.23 11.47
N ASP A 435 -3.86 -18.09 12.07
CA ASP A 435 -4.64 -16.84 11.96
C ASP A 435 -4.62 -16.24 10.55
N THR A 436 -3.63 -16.61 9.74
CA THR A 436 -3.34 -15.98 8.45
C THR A 436 -3.62 -16.90 7.28
N ARG A 437 -3.79 -18.21 7.53
CA ARG A 437 -4.27 -19.22 6.57
C ARG A 437 -5.58 -18.82 5.89
N VAL A 438 -6.43 -18.02 6.54
CA VAL A 438 -7.66 -17.49 5.94
C VAL A 438 -7.41 -16.84 4.57
N ALA A 439 -6.28 -16.14 4.43
CA ALA A 439 -5.88 -15.50 3.18
C ALA A 439 -5.57 -16.51 2.07
N LEU A 440 -5.07 -17.70 2.42
CA LEU A 440 -4.76 -18.78 1.48
C LEU A 440 -5.98 -19.62 1.09
N TYR A 441 -7.11 -19.46 1.78
CA TYR A 441 -8.38 -19.99 1.33
C TYR A 441 -9.11 -18.96 0.45
N VAL A 442 -9.25 -17.74 0.96
CA VAL A 442 -10.02 -16.67 0.29
C VAL A 442 -9.33 -16.19 -0.98
N GLY A 443 -8.02 -15.96 -0.94
CA GLY A 443 -7.25 -15.42 -2.07
C GLY A 443 -7.29 -16.34 -3.29
N PRO A 444 -6.84 -17.59 -3.19
CA PRO A 444 -6.95 -18.56 -4.29
C PRO A 444 -8.38 -18.80 -4.74
N ALA A 445 -9.36 -18.91 -3.83
CA ALA A 445 -10.77 -19.04 -4.23
C ALA A 445 -11.25 -17.84 -5.05
N PHE A 446 -10.86 -16.63 -4.68
CA PHE A 446 -11.15 -15.41 -5.42
C PHE A 446 -10.48 -15.39 -6.80
N LEU A 447 -9.21 -15.81 -6.90
CA LEU A 447 -8.51 -15.91 -8.18
C LEU A 447 -9.14 -16.98 -9.10
N VAL A 448 -9.57 -18.11 -8.56
CA VAL A 448 -10.30 -19.15 -9.30
C VAL A 448 -11.64 -18.61 -9.80
N LEU A 449 -12.41 -17.93 -8.94
CA LEU A 449 -13.65 -17.25 -9.33
C LEU A 449 -13.41 -16.27 -10.48
N LEU A 450 -12.40 -15.40 -10.36
CA LEU A 450 -12.04 -14.46 -11.42
C LEU A 450 -11.65 -15.17 -12.72
N THR A 451 -10.90 -16.27 -12.64
CA THR A 451 -10.53 -17.07 -13.81
C THR A 451 -11.77 -17.65 -14.50
N VAL A 452 -12.73 -18.18 -13.74
CA VAL A 452 -14.01 -18.67 -14.27
C VAL A 452 -14.78 -17.54 -14.96
N LEU A 453 -14.90 -16.37 -14.30
CA LEU A 453 -15.59 -15.20 -14.86
C LEU A 453 -14.92 -14.70 -16.15
N PHE A 454 -13.60 -14.70 -16.22
CA PHE A 454 -12.85 -14.28 -17.41
C PHE A 454 -13.21 -15.10 -18.64
N TYR A 455 -13.24 -16.43 -18.51
CA TYR A 455 -13.58 -17.33 -19.62
C TYR A 455 -15.08 -17.35 -19.92
N MET A 456 -15.93 -17.33 -18.88
CA MET A 456 -17.39 -17.33 -19.02
C MET A 456 -17.90 -16.10 -19.77
N PHE A 457 -17.38 -14.92 -19.44
CA PHE A 457 -17.79 -13.65 -20.06
C PHE A 457 -16.92 -13.23 -21.25
N LYS A 458 -15.98 -14.10 -21.70
CA LYS A 458 -15.07 -13.85 -22.84
C LYS A 458 -14.39 -12.47 -22.75
N LEU A 459 -13.84 -12.13 -21.58
CA LEU A 459 -13.26 -10.81 -21.27
C LEU A 459 -11.86 -10.59 -21.88
N GLN A 460 -11.61 -11.19 -23.04
CA GLN A 460 -10.37 -10.98 -23.78
C GLN A 460 -10.36 -9.55 -24.34
N PRO A 461 -9.29 -8.77 -24.14
CA PRO A 461 -9.21 -7.41 -24.65
C PRO A 461 -9.26 -7.42 -26.18
N THR A 462 -10.15 -6.60 -26.75
CA THR A 462 -10.44 -6.52 -28.18
C THR A 462 -9.24 -6.13 -29.06
N ASN A 463 -8.15 -5.62 -28.45
CA ASN A 463 -6.98 -5.10 -29.16
C ASN A 463 -5.77 -6.06 -29.24
N VAL A 464 -5.84 -7.25 -28.65
CA VAL A 464 -4.70 -8.20 -28.67
C VAL A 464 -4.55 -8.90 -30.04
N THR A 465 -5.61 -8.92 -30.85
CA THR A 465 -5.64 -9.60 -32.15
C THR A 465 -4.96 -8.83 -33.30
N GLN A 466 -4.55 -7.57 -33.14
CA GLN A 466 -3.92 -6.81 -34.23
C GLN A 466 -2.38 -6.77 -34.17
N GLY A 467 -1.75 -7.13 -33.04
CA GLY A 467 -0.29 -7.16 -32.91
C GLY A 467 0.36 -8.44 -33.44
N ALA A 468 -0.34 -9.58 -33.36
CA ALA A 468 0.21 -10.89 -33.74
C ALA A 468 0.17 -11.18 -35.25
N VAL A 469 -0.59 -10.41 -36.03
CA VAL A 469 -0.69 -10.59 -37.49
C VAL A 469 0.39 -9.80 -38.24
N ARG A 470 1.03 -8.80 -37.61
CA ARG A 470 2.08 -7.97 -38.26
C ARG A 470 3.50 -8.52 -38.12
N SER A 471 3.71 -9.62 -37.42
CA SER A 471 5.00 -10.35 -37.39
C SER A 471 5.01 -11.59 -38.29
N ALA A 472 3.96 -11.78 -39.10
CA ALA A 472 3.81 -12.88 -40.04
C ALA A 472 3.35 -12.35 -41.41
N SER A 473 4.02 -11.29 -41.89
CA SER A 473 3.95 -10.84 -43.29
C SER A 473 5.27 -10.22 -43.69
#